data_AF-A0A552L8T8-F1
#
_entry.id   AF-A0A552L8T8-F1
#
_cell.length_a   1.000
_cell.length_b   1.000
_cell.length_c   1.000
_cell.angle_alpha   90.00
_cell.angle_beta   90.00
_cell.angle_gamma   90.00
#
_symmetry.space_group_name_H-M   'P 1'
#
loop_
_entity.id
_entity.type
_entity.pdbx_description
1 polymer ?
#
loop_
_entity_poly.entity_id
_entity_poly.type
_entity_poly.pdbx_seq_one_letter_code
_entity_poly.pdbx_strand_id
1 'polypeptide(L)'
;MKPVERHIITKCHPCWSEIDRAAFLSKNLFNLANYHYRQYFLVEHKKLNFNQLYHQVAQSSDYLALPTKVAKQIIRRLDKAPCQYFSYL
;
A
#
# COMPACT_ATOMS: atom_id res chain seq x y z
N MET A 1 7.64 26.28 -10.26
CA MET A 1 6.93 25.00 -10.40
C MET A 1 7.02 24.59 -11.88
N LYS A 2 7.50 23.38 -12.21
CA LYS A 2 7.64 22.94 -13.61
C LYS A 2 6.32 22.28 -14.07
N PRO A 3 5.84 22.53 -15.30
CA PRO A 3 4.69 21.80 -15.83
C PRO A 3 5.01 20.31 -15.89
N VAL A 4 4.10 19.49 -15.37
CA VAL A 4 4.20 18.03 -15.36
C VAL A 4 3.09 17.49 -16.25
N GLU A 5 3.41 16.50 -17.08
CA GLU A 5 2.42 15.83 -17.91
C GLU A 5 1.42 15.05 -17.05
N ARG A 6 0.13 15.15 -17.40
CA ARG A 6 -0.96 14.42 -16.73
C ARG A 6 -1.70 13.59 -17.76
N HIS A 7 -1.77 12.29 -17.55
CA HIS A 7 -2.63 11.39 -18.33
C HIS A 7 -3.89 11.06 -17.54
N ILE A 8 -5.05 11.20 -18.18
CA ILE A 8 -6.35 10.80 -17.61
C ILE A 8 -6.77 9.53 -18.33
N ILE A 9 -6.75 8.40 -17.61
CA ILE A 9 -7.14 7.09 -18.13
C ILE A 9 -8.65 6.92 -17.89
N THR A 10 -9.43 6.83 -18.97
CA THR A 10 -10.86 6.48 -18.91
C THR A 10 -11.04 4.98 -19.16
N LYS A 11 -12.27 4.45 -18.94
CA LYS A 11 -12.59 3.03 -19.17
C LYS A 11 -12.32 2.54 -20.60
N CYS A 12 -12.36 3.44 -21.58
CA CYS A 12 -12.10 3.12 -22.98
C CYS A 12 -10.61 3.11 -23.33
N HIS A 13 -9.73 3.50 -22.41
CA HIS A 13 -8.29 3.54 -22.66
C HIS A 13 -7.71 2.12 -22.73
N PRO A 14 -6.79 1.81 -23.67
CA PRO A 14 -6.23 0.46 -23.84
C PRO A 14 -5.62 -0.14 -22.56
N CYS A 15 -4.96 0.70 -21.76
CA CYS A 15 -4.33 0.28 -20.49
C CYS A 15 -5.29 0.25 -19.28
N TRP A 16 -6.59 0.53 -19.45
CA TRP A 16 -7.50 0.69 -18.30
C TRP A 16 -7.56 -0.55 -17.42
N SER A 17 -7.69 -1.73 -18.02
CA SER A 17 -7.85 -3.00 -17.28
C SER A 17 -6.63 -3.35 -16.42
N GLU A 18 -5.43 -3.10 -16.95
CA GLU A 18 -4.18 -3.34 -16.22
C GLU A 18 -4.04 -2.37 -15.04
N ILE A 19 -4.34 -1.09 -15.26
CA ILE A 19 -4.28 -0.05 -14.22
C ILE A 19 -5.32 -0.30 -13.12
N ASP A 20 -6.54 -0.67 -13.51
CA ASP A 20 -7.63 -1.00 -12.57
C ASP A 20 -7.25 -2.21 -11.70
N ARG A 21 -6.74 -3.28 -12.33
CA ARG A 21 -6.24 -4.46 -11.61
C ARG A 21 -5.11 -4.09 -10.66
N ALA A 22 -4.13 -3.30 -11.09
CA ALA A 22 -3.02 -2.88 -10.24
C ALA A 22 -3.49 -2.01 -9.07
N ALA A 23 -4.48 -1.13 -9.29
CA ALA A 23 -5.07 -0.31 -8.24
C ALA A 23 -5.82 -1.18 -7.21
N PHE A 24 -6.57 -2.18 -7.66
CA PHE A 24 -7.26 -3.13 -6.80
C PHE A 24 -6.29 -3.92 -5.91
N LEU A 25 -5.26 -4.54 -6.50
CA LEU A 25 -4.22 -5.25 -5.76
C LEU A 25 -3.50 -4.32 -4.78
N SER A 26 -3.21 -3.09 -5.20
CA SER A 26 -2.56 -2.10 -4.34
C SER A 26 -3.39 -1.74 -3.11
N LYS A 27 -4.72 -1.61 -3.28
CA LYS A 27 -5.66 -1.35 -2.19
C LYS A 27 -5.70 -2.53 -1.21
N ASN A 28 -5.74 -3.76 -1.72
CA ASN A 28 -5.77 -4.95 -0.87
C ASN A 28 -4.48 -5.08 -0.05
N LEU A 29 -3.31 -4.93 -0.69
CA LEU A 29 -2.03 -4.96 0.00
C LEU A 29 -1.92 -3.86 1.06
N PHE A 30 -2.39 -2.64 0.77
CA PHE A 30 -2.43 -1.55 1.74
C PHE A 30 -3.31 -1.91 2.94
N ASN A 31 -4.51 -2.45 2.70
CA ASN A 31 -5.43 -2.84 3.76
C ASN A 31 -4.85 -3.97 4.63
N LEU A 32 -4.22 -4.98 4.02
CA LEU A 32 -3.56 -6.07 4.75
C LEU A 32 -2.42 -5.55 5.62
N ALA A 33 -1.54 -4.71 5.08
CA ALA A 33 -0.46 -4.11 5.84
C ALA A 33 -1.00 -3.20 6.97
N ASN A 34 -2.04 -2.42 6.71
CA ASN A 34 -2.71 -1.62 7.74
C ASN A 34 -3.32 -2.48 8.85
N TYR A 35 -3.88 -3.64 8.52
CA TYR A 35 -4.40 -4.58 9.51
C TYR A 35 -3.29 -5.05 10.47
N HIS A 36 -2.17 -5.56 9.96
CA HIS A 36 -1.03 -5.97 10.80
C HIS A 36 -0.51 -4.84 11.68
N TYR A 37 -0.43 -3.64 11.11
CA TYR A 37 -0.05 -2.44 11.84
C TYR A 37 -0.97 -2.16 13.03
N ARG A 38 -2.29 -2.13 12.79
CA ARG A 38 -3.28 -1.83 13.83
C ARG A 38 -3.29 -2.89 14.92
N GLN A 39 -3.21 -4.17 14.55
CA GLN A 39 -3.14 -5.26 15.53
C GLN A 39 -1.94 -5.08 16.47
N TYR A 40 -0.75 -4.78 15.92
CA TYR A 40 0.43 -4.53 16.72
C TYR A 40 0.30 -3.26 17.59
N PHE A 41 -0.26 -2.18 17.04
CA PHE A 41 -0.43 -0.93 17.79
C PHE A 41 -1.42 -1.08 18.96
N LEU A 42 -2.51 -1.82 18.79
CA LEU A 42 -3.51 -2.02 19.84
C LEU A 42 -2.95 -2.82 21.04
N VAL A 43 -2.01 -3.72 20.79
CA VAL A 43 -1.39 -4.56 21.84
C VAL A 43 -0.16 -3.89 22.45
N GLU A 44 0.72 -3.34 21.62
CA GLU A 44 2.05 -2.86 22.04
C GLU A 44 2.13 -1.33 22.18
N HIS A 45 1.11 -0.60 21.73
CA HIS A 45 1.11 0.87 21.61
C HIS A 45 2.30 1.42 20.82
N LYS A 46 2.84 0.61 19.91
CA LYS A 46 4.03 0.90 19.09
C LYS A 46 3.74 0.76 17.60
N LYS A 47 4.63 1.35 16.81
CA LYS A 47 4.63 1.29 15.36
C LYS A 47 5.50 0.12 14.88
N LEU A 48 4.98 -0.68 13.93
CA LEU A 48 5.83 -1.57 13.13
C LEU A 48 6.70 -0.74 12.19
N ASN A 49 8.00 -1.04 12.14
CA ASN A 49 8.87 -0.47 11.12
C ASN A 49 8.66 -1.17 9.76
N PHE A 50 9.18 -0.55 8.69
CA PHE A 50 9.09 -1.08 7.33
C PHE A 50 9.46 -2.57 7.21
N ASN A 51 10.57 -3.02 7.79
CA ASN A 51 11.04 -4.39 7.63
C ASN A 51 10.08 -5.38 8.31
N GLN A 52 9.62 -5.07 9.52
CA GLN A 52 8.65 -5.89 10.24
C GLN A 52 7.37 -6.01 9.42
N LEU A 53 6.83 -4.89 8.95
CA LEU A 53 5.60 -4.86 8.16
C LEU A 53 5.76 -5.59 6.82
N TYR A 54 6.91 -5.42 6.16
CA TYR A 54 7.25 -6.14 4.94
C TYR A 54 7.21 -7.65 5.12
N HIS A 55 7.86 -8.18 6.17
CA HIS A 55 7.87 -9.63 6.42
C HIS A 55 6.48 -10.21 6.71
N GLN A 56 5.54 -9.42 7.23
CA GLN A 56 4.15 -9.85 7.43
C GLN A 56 3.39 -10.04 6.11
N VAL A 57 3.67 -9.22 5.09
CA VAL A 57 2.84 -9.17 3.87
C VAL A 57 3.53 -9.66 2.60
N ALA A 58 4.84 -9.92 2.64
CA ALA A 58 5.64 -10.28 1.46
C ALA A 58 5.23 -11.59 0.77
N GLN A 59 4.53 -12.48 1.49
CA GLN A 59 4.02 -13.76 0.94
C GLN A 59 2.54 -13.69 0.54
N SER A 60 1.90 -12.52 0.66
CA SER A 60 0.51 -12.36 0.23
C SER A 60 0.41 -12.45 -1.30
N SER A 61 -0.72 -12.99 -1.78
CA SER A 61 -1.01 -13.09 -3.21
C SER A 61 -0.96 -11.72 -3.90
N ASP A 62 -1.49 -10.68 -3.25
CA ASP A 62 -1.45 -9.31 -3.77
C ASP A 62 -0.03 -8.75 -3.88
N TYR A 63 0.84 -9.04 -2.90
CA TYR A 63 2.25 -8.65 -2.96
C TYR A 63 2.96 -9.31 -4.14
N LEU A 64 2.77 -10.63 -4.30
CA LEU A 64 3.40 -11.43 -5.35
C LEU A 64 2.86 -11.09 -6.75
N ALA A 65 1.61 -10.63 -6.84
CA ALA A 65 0.98 -10.22 -8.10
C ALA A 65 1.40 -8.82 -8.56
N LEU A 66 1.98 -7.99 -7.69
CA LEU A 66 2.47 -6.65 -8.01
C LEU A 66 3.98 -6.66 -8.29
N PRO A 67 4.50 -5.74 -9.13
CA PRO A 67 5.94 -5.53 -9.24
C PRO A 67 6.54 -5.20 -7.87
N THR A 68 7.61 -5.89 -7.47
CA THR A 68 8.21 -5.81 -6.13
C THR A 68 8.49 -4.36 -5.69
N LYS A 69 8.94 -3.50 -6.62
CA LYS A 69 9.20 -2.07 -6.33
C LYS A 69 7.92 -1.33 -5.95
N VAL A 70 6.81 -1.58 -6.64
CA VAL A 70 5.51 -0.96 -6.37
C VAL A 70 4.97 -1.45 -5.02
N ALA A 71 4.99 -2.77 -4.80
CA ALA A 71 4.53 -3.37 -3.55
C ALA A 71 5.30 -2.83 -2.33
N LYS A 72 6.63 -2.73 -2.42
CA LYS A 72 7.46 -2.11 -1.36
C LYS A 72 7.13 -0.64 -1.12
N GLN A 73 6.78 0.13 -2.15
CA GLN A 73 6.40 1.54 -1.98
C GLN A 73 5.07 1.70 -1.24
N ILE A 74 4.12 0.79 -1.45
CA ILE A 74 2.84 0.77 -0.70
C ILE A 74 3.12 0.60 0.80
N ILE A 75 3.98 -0.37 1.15
CA ILE A 75 4.37 -0.62 2.55
C ILE A 75 5.11 0.60 3.13
N ARG A 76 6.03 1.21 2.37
CA ARG A 76 6.73 2.45 2.79
C ARG A 76 5.78 3.61 3.05
N ARG A 77 4.64 3.69 2.35
CA ARG A 77 3.66 4.75 2.57
C ARG A 77 3.02 4.64 3.95
N LEU A 78 2.74 3.42 4.42
CA LEU A 78 2.29 3.16 5.79
C LEU A 78 3.40 3.41 6.83
N ASP A 79 4.63 3.00 6.53
CA ASP A 79 5.79 3.26 7.38
C ASP A 79 6.08 4.77 7.56
N LYS A 80 5.72 5.61 6.58
CA LYS A 80 5.82 7.07 6.69
C LYS A 80 4.60 7.75 7.33
N ALA A 81 3.46 7.07 7.44
CA ALA A 81 2.26 7.64 8.04
C ALA A 81 2.44 7.84 9.56
N PRO A 82 2.06 8.99 10.15
CA PRO A 82 2.21 9.22 11.58
C PRO A 82 1.30 8.27 12.39
N CYS A 83 1.71 7.87 13.59
CA CYS A 83 0.92 6.97 14.45
C CYS A 83 -0.50 7.50 14.70
N GLN A 84 -0.65 8.82 14.83
CA GLN A 84 -1.93 9.50 15.03
C GLN A 84 -2.95 9.20 13.91
N TYR A 85 -2.51 8.93 12.68
CA TYR A 85 -3.41 8.57 11.59
C TYR A 85 -4.21 7.29 11.88
N PHE A 86 -3.65 6.39 12.70
CA PHE A 86 -4.25 5.10 13.01
C PHE A 86 -4.99 5.08 14.35
N SER A 87 -4.91 6.14 15.15
CA SER A 87 -5.68 6.28 16.40
C SER A 87 -7.10 6.83 16.17
N TYR A 88 -7.37 7.44 15.00
CA TYR A 88 -8.67 8.04 14.66
C TYR A 88 -9.55 7.15 13.76
N LEU A 89 -9.11 5.92 13.47
CA LEU A 89 -9.81 4.93 12.66
C LEU A 89 -10.01 3.65 13.46
#